data_AF-A0A9E7R1F3-F1
#
_entry.id   AF-A0A9E7R1F3-F1
#
_cell.length_a   1.000
_cell.length_b   1.000
_cell.length_c   1.000
_cell.angle_alpha   90.00
_cell.angle_beta   90.00
_cell.angle_gamma   90.00
#
_symmetry.space_group_name_H-M   'P 1'
#
loop_
_entity.id
_entity.type
_entity.pdbx_description
1 polymer ?
#
loop_
_entity_poly.entity_id
_entity_poly.type
_entity_poly.pdbx_seq_one_letter_code
_entity_poly.pdbx_strand_id
1 'polypeptide(L)' 'MSASSPPFVRCASYSSCPACGEGSLAWDTSVDGSRCTACREVVN' A
#
# COMPACT_ATOMS: atom_id res chain seq x y z
N MET A 1 33.08 3.09 5.01
CA MET A 1 31.84 2.47 5.53
C MET A 1 31.10 3.52 6.32
N SER A 2 29.85 3.80 5.95
CA SER A 2 28.73 4.09 6.85
C SER A 2 27.56 4.52 5.99
N ALA A 3 26.69 3.55 5.73
CA ALA A 3 25.43 3.75 5.04
C ALA A 3 24.60 4.76 5.84
N SER A 4 24.25 5.87 5.21
CA SER A 4 23.19 6.77 5.67
C SER A 4 21.86 6.03 5.49
N SER A 5 21.59 5.07 6.36
CA SER A 5 20.28 4.43 6.46
C SER A 5 19.27 5.53 6.84
N PRO A 6 18.28 5.85 5.98
CA PRO A 6 17.28 6.84 6.33
C PRO A 6 16.56 6.39 7.60
N PRO A 7 16.26 7.33 8.52
CA PRO A 7 15.68 6.99 9.80
C PRO A 7 14.29 6.43 9.49
N PHE A 8 14.03 5.20 9.94
CA PHE A 8 12.71 4.58 9.87
C PHE A 8 12.01 4.70 8.50
N VAL A 9 12.58 4.11 7.43
CA VAL A 9 11.68 3.29 6.61
C VAL A 9 11.28 2.13 7.52
N ARG A 10 10.37 2.42 8.47
CA ARG A 10 9.45 1.40 8.94
C ARG A 10 9.00 0.78 7.63
N CYS A 11 9.04 -0.54 7.55
CA CYS A 11 8.07 -1.21 6.71
C CYS A 11 6.70 -0.65 7.15
N ALA A 12 6.29 0.50 6.60
CA ALA A 12 4.96 0.61 6.05
C ALA A 12 4.95 -0.65 5.20
N SER A 13 4.28 -1.67 5.71
CA SER A 13 3.74 -2.70 4.86
C SER A 13 2.89 -1.90 3.87
N TYR A 14 3.54 -1.36 2.83
CA TYR A 14 2.99 -1.26 1.51
C TYR A 14 2.68 -2.71 1.21
N SER A 15 1.58 -3.18 1.79
CA SER A 15 0.93 -4.39 1.37
C SER A 15 0.58 -4.05 -0.06
N SER A 16 1.50 -4.39 -0.95
CA SER A 16 1.32 -4.32 -2.37
C SER A 16 -0.06 -4.85 -2.63
N CYS A 17 -0.90 -3.98 -3.15
CA CYS A 17 -2.25 -4.33 -3.51
C CYS A 17 -2.23 -5.64 -4.31
N PRO A 18 -2.82 -6.75 -3.82
CA PRO A 18 -2.57 -8.08 -4.36
C PRO A 18 -3.09 -8.24 -5.80
N ALA A 19 -3.96 -7.33 -6.24
CA ALA A 19 -4.46 -7.26 -7.61
C ALA A 19 -3.38 -6.91 -8.65
N CYS A 20 -2.54 -5.90 -8.36
CA CYS A 20 -1.55 -5.38 -9.32
C CYS A 20 -0.11 -5.42 -8.79
N GLY A 21 0.11 -5.84 -7.55
CA GLY A 21 1.43 -5.89 -6.93
C GLY A 21 2.03 -4.52 -6.58
N GLU A 22 1.29 -3.43 -6.81
CA GLU A 22 1.78 -2.06 -6.65
C GLU A 22 0.73 -1.14 -6.02
N GLY A 23 1.18 -0.09 -5.33
CA GLY A 23 0.33 0.85 -4.62
C GLY A 23 -0.08 0.40 -3.21
N SER A 24 -0.93 1.20 -2.57
CA SER A 24 -1.43 0.96 -1.22
C SER A 24 -2.92 0.73 -1.23
N LEU A 25 -3.42 0.02 -0.24
CA LEU A 25 -4.85 -0.10 0.00
C LEU A 25 -5.33 1.11 0.81
N ALA A 26 -6.36 1.79 0.30
CA ALA A 26 -7.05 2.89 0.96
C ALA A 26 -8.51 2.50 1.18
N TRP A 27 -9.04 2.72 2.37
CA TRP A 27 -10.46 2.45 2.66
C TRP A 27 -11.35 3.34 1.79
N ASP A 28 -12.27 2.74 1.05
CA ASP A 28 -13.26 3.42 0.20
C ASP A 28 -14.67 3.16 0.74
N THR A 29 -15.29 4.21 1.27
CA THR A 29 -16.63 4.15 1.88
C THR A 29 -17.75 3.96 0.86
N SER A 30 -17.48 4.11 -0.44
CA SER A 30 -18.48 3.94 -1.49
C SER A 30 -18.76 2.45 -1.76
N VAL A 31 -17.76 1.61 -1.50
CA VAL A 31 -17.82 0.15 -1.68
C VAL A 31 -17.70 -0.62 -0.37
N ASP A 32 -17.66 0.10 0.76
CA ASP A 32 -17.44 -0.43 2.11
C ASP A 32 -16.26 -1.42 2.17
N GLY A 33 -15.12 -1.03 1.58
CA GLY A 33 -14.00 -1.94 1.39
C GLY A 33 -12.67 -1.24 1.12
N SER A 34 -11.59 -2.00 1.05
CA SER A 34 -10.27 -1.46 0.77
C SER A 34 -10.03 -1.36 -0.73
N ARG A 35 -9.85 -0.14 -1.26
CA ARG A 35 -9.53 0.11 -2.65
C ARG A 35 -8.06 0.42 -2.86
N CYS A 36 -7.48 -0.25 -3.83
CA CYS A 36 -6.12 -0.03 -4.29
C CYS A 36 -5.92 1.36 -4.90
N THR A 37 -4.88 2.09 -4.50
CA THR A 37 -4.60 3.42 -5.05
C THR A 37 -3.99 3.38 -6.45
N ALA A 38 -3.33 2.28 -6.83
CA ALA A 38 -2.70 2.13 -8.14
C ALA A 38 -3.69 1.62 -9.21
N CYS A 39 -4.19 0.39 -9.07
CA CYS A 39 -5.10 -0.21 -10.05
C CYS A 39 -6.59 0.00 -9.77
N ARG A 40 -6.96 0.66 -8.66
CA ARG A 40 -8.36 0.91 -8.26
C ARG A 40 -9.22 -0.34 -8.02
N GLU A 41 -8.59 -1.51 -7.96
CA GLU A 41 -9.20 -2.77 -7.54
C GLU A 41 -9.67 -2.71 -6.09
N VAL A 42 -10.84 -3.30 -5.82
CA VAL A 42 -11.40 -3.39 -4.46
C VAL A 42 -11.06 -4.77 -3.92
N VAL A 43 -10.32 -4.81 -2.82
CA VAL A 43 -10.00 -6.03 -2.07
C VAL A 43 -10.77 -6.01 -0.75
N ASN A 44 -11.48 -7.11 -0.49
CA ASN A 44 -12.30 -7.34 0.69
C ASN A 44 -11.53 -8.26 1.66
#